data_AF-A0A945GLJ4-F1
#
_entry.id   AF-A0A945GLJ4-F1
#
_cell.length_a   1.000
_cell.length_b   1.000
_cell.length_c   1.000
_cell.angle_alpha   90.00
_cell.angle_beta   90.00
_cell.angle_gamma   90.00
#
_symmetry.space_group_name_H-M   'P 1'
#
loop_
_entity.id
_entity.type
_entity.pdbx_description
1 polymer ?
#
loop_
_entity_poly.entity_id
_entity_poly.type
_entity_poly.pdbx_seq_one_letter_code
_entity_poly.pdbx_strand_id
1 'polypeptide(L)'
;GRAFGGGVASCLSRSEEPITFRRCHLFALDWWGDTAAAYVRVENPTMPDRPDILFEDCTMVSPQCALKAGNYGFTTYSHIGVKNSRLIALNFSQPHGTPTDGIIQSVEHGRYLHVDLENSTLMGFKPFGSAVAKESAGEIQFITRGAVQAYVQFTQEIPEGIHRLGHWPADLFQTLLPPSPHQRPSSLTREDFLREDLCELSPLIWKGRLCHLECVRPGGHGEASEYYLLLKDAETDAELARFAEGYGLASAHVHEDVLFAFASRWGNGTWNDVTLFRSSDLSHWEIDKVIEQEEEEHLFNSSVCQGPDGFAMAYESNDPTYPAFTTKFARSSDLLHWGKIPQAVFGTNRYTACPCIRHADNYYYMLYLENRSPRHYFETYITRSSDLIHWETSAANPVLRPEGTDEGINASDPEVVEIDGSTYLYFAVGDQLTWMNIKRAAYPGSTQSFFESWYTQPGIPDPGTAAADSAKRP
;
A
#
# COMPACT_ATOMS: atom_id res chain seq x y z
N GLY A 1 -0.26 -20.47 1.29
CA GLY A 1 0.82 -20.53 2.30
C GLY A 1 2.15 -20.82 1.61
N ARG A 2 3.24 -20.93 2.38
CA ARG A 2 4.58 -21.19 1.83
C ARG A 2 4.65 -22.60 1.22
N ALA A 3 4.50 -23.64 2.04
CA ALA A 3 4.50 -25.05 1.58
C ALA A 3 3.15 -25.49 1.00
N PHE A 4 2.02 -25.07 1.57
CA PHE A 4 0.68 -25.43 1.09
C PHE A 4 -0.24 -24.21 0.98
N GLY A 5 -1.14 -24.20 0.00
CA GLY A 5 -2.20 -23.20 -0.10
C GLY A 5 -3.27 -23.38 0.96
N GLY A 6 -3.67 -24.62 1.19
CA GLY A 6 -4.56 -25.08 2.24
C GLY A 6 -4.79 -26.58 2.09
N GLY A 7 -5.44 -27.19 3.06
CA GLY A 7 -5.63 -28.64 3.03
C GLY A 7 -5.84 -29.28 4.38
N VAL A 8 -5.85 -30.60 4.40
CA VAL A 8 -5.98 -31.40 5.63
C VAL A 8 -5.04 -32.59 5.58
N ALA A 9 -4.51 -32.98 6.74
CA ALA A 9 -3.58 -34.09 6.88
C ALA A 9 -3.88 -34.87 8.16
N SER A 10 -3.60 -36.18 8.15
CA SER A 10 -3.75 -37.08 9.31
C SER A 10 -5.12 -36.99 9.97
N CYS A 11 -6.15 -37.17 9.16
CA CYS A 11 -7.53 -37.22 9.62
C CYS A 11 -8.24 -38.45 9.07
N LEU A 12 -9.36 -38.78 9.69
CA LEU A 12 -10.41 -39.63 9.11
C LEU A 12 -11.64 -38.73 8.95
N SER A 13 -12.26 -38.77 7.77
CA SER A 13 -13.48 -38.02 7.51
C SER A 13 -14.67 -38.64 8.24
N ARG A 14 -15.65 -37.82 8.60
CA ARG A 14 -16.95 -38.30 9.11
C ARG A 14 -17.94 -38.32 7.96
N SER A 15 -18.79 -39.35 7.90
CA SER A 15 -19.74 -39.53 6.79
C SER A 15 -20.70 -38.35 6.62
N GLU A 16 -21.17 -37.79 7.74
CA GLU A 16 -22.17 -36.70 7.74
C GLU A 16 -21.54 -35.30 7.72
N GLU A 17 -20.21 -35.21 7.83
CA GLU A 17 -19.48 -33.94 7.98
C GLU A 17 -18.23 -33.94 7.07
N PRO A 18 -18.41 -33.89 5.73
CA PRO A 18 -17.27 -33.87 4.82
C PRO A 18 -16.47 -32.57 4.99
N ILE A 19 -15.14 -32.70 4.99
CA ILE A 19 -14.24 -31.55 5.12
C ILE A 19 -14.34 -30.73 3.84
N THR A 20 -14.87 -29.51 3.92
CA THR A 20 -15.21 -28.71 2.74
C THR A 20 -14.43 -27.41 2.68
N PHE A 21 -13.72 -27.20 1.57
CA PHE A 21 -13.13 -25.92 1.17
C PHE A 21 -14.02 -25.31 0.11
N ARG A 22 -14.58 -24.13 0.39
CA ARG A 22 -15.53 -23.45 -0.51
C ARG A 22 -15.11 -22.02 -0.77
N ARG A 23 -15.04 -21.63 -2.05
CA ARG A 23 -14.63 -20.28 -2.49
C ARG A 23 -13.25 -19.88 -1.97
N CYS A 24 -12.31 -20.82 -1.98
CA CYS A 24 -10.95 -20.60 -1.50
C CYS A 24 -9.99 -20.32 -2.66
N HIS A 25 -9.07 -19.37 -2.47
CA HIS A 25 -7.88 -19.20 -3.31
C HIS A 25 -6.68 -19.83 -2.59
N LEU A 26 -6.31 -21.03 -3.00
CA LEU A 26 -5.26 -21.83 -2.38
C LEU A 26 -3.98 -21.69 -3.19
N PHE A 27 -2.99 -21.01 -2.64
CA PHE A 27 -1.69 -20.79 -3.28
C PHE A 27 -0.54 -21.46 -2.54
N ALA A 28 0.25 -22.25 -3.25
CA ALA A 28 1.59 -22.64 -2.80
C ALA A 28 2.64 -21.96 -3.67
N LEU A 29 3.61 -21.30 -3.03
CA LEU A 29 4.72 -20.64 -3.71
C LEU A 29 6.00 -21.49 -3.70
N ASP A 30 6.02 -22.56 -2.92
CA ASP A 30 7.12 -23.52 -2.90
C ASP A 30 7.01 -24.51 -4.07
N TRP A 31 8.15 -25.10 -4.41
CA TRP A 31 8.34 -26.05 -5.51
C TRP A 31 9.03 -27.34 -5.05
N TRP A 32 9.40 -27.43 -3.76
CA TRP A 32 10.11 -28.57 -3.19
C TRP A 32 9.23 -29.50 -2.34
N GLY A 33 9.57 -30.79 -2.34
CA GLY A 33 8.96 -31.81 -1.48
C GLY A 33 7.47 -32.06 -1.72
N ASP A 34 6.71 -32.09 -0.64
CA ASP A 34 5.27 -32.38 -0.63
C ASP A 34 4.39 -31.17 -0.97
N THR A 35 4.96 -30.00 -1.31
CA THR A 35 4.21 -28.78 -1.62
C THR A 35 3.08 -28.96 -2.65
N ALA A 36 1.94 -28.30 -2.41
CA ALA A 36 0.78 -28.29 -3.32
C ALA A 36 -0.15 -27.12 -2.99
N ALA A 37 -0.93 -26.67 -3.98
CA ALA A 37 -1.95 -25.67 -3.71
C ALA A 37 -3.01 -26.19 -2.73
N ALA A 38 -3.60 -27.34 -3.04
CA ALA A 38 -4.42 -28.12 -2.13
C ALA A 38 -3.69 -29.41 -1.74
N TYR A 39 -3.57 -29.68 -0.44
CA TYR A 39 -2.96 -30.91 0.09
C TYR A 39 -3.99 -31.72 0.88
N VAL A 40 -4.04 -33.03 0.61
CA VAL A 40 -4.97 -33.96 1.25
C VAL A 40 -4.23 -35.20 1.72
N ARG A 41 -4.35 -35.54 3.00
CA ARG A 41 -4.00 -36.88 3.50
C ARG A 41 -5.06 -37.36 4.48
N VAL A 42 -5.91 -38.27 4.01
CA VAL A 42 -6.88 -39.01 4.82
C VAL A 42 -6.33 -40.40 5.08
N GLU A 43 -6.48 -40.89 6.30
CA GLU A 43 -5.86 -42.14 6.76
C GLU A 43 -6.77 -43.37 6.52
N ASN A 44 -7.56 -43.37 5.44
CA ASN A 44 -8.46 -44.50 5.15
C ASN A 44 -7.64 -45.76 4.82
N PRO A 45 -8.00 -46.94 5.39
CA PRO A 45 -7.30 -48.20 5.10
C PRO A 45 -7.66 -48.78 3.73
N THR A 46 -8.79 -48.37 3.15
CA THR A 46 -9.30 -48.77 1.83
C THR A 46 -9.96 -47.57 1.16
N MET A 47 -10.08 -47.58 -0.17
CA MET A 47 -10.76 -46.51 -0.91
C MET A 47 -12.21 -46.35 -0.43
N PRO A 48 -12.63 -45.17 0.06
CA PRO A 48 -14.01 -44.95 0.46
C PRO A 48 -14.93 -44.80 -0.76
N ASP A 49 -16.20 -45.12 -0.56
CA ASP A 49 -17.27 -45.07 -1.58
C ASP A 49 -17.79 -43.66 -1.88
N ARG A 50 -17.28 -42.65 -1.16
CA ARG A 50 -17.64 -41.24 -1.29
C ARG A 50 -16.42 -40.34 -1.03
N PRO A 51 -16.45 -39.09 -1.48
CA PRO A 51 -15.44 -38.11 -1.13
C PRO A 51 -15.33 -37.88 0.38
N ASP A 52 -14.09 -37.91 0.89
CA ASP A 52 -13.73 -37.48 2.24
C ASP A 52 -13.74 -35.95 2.36
N ILE A 53 -13.32 -35.29 1.27
CA ILE A 53 -13.02 -33.86 1.20
C ILE A 53 -13.64 -33.29 -0.07
N LEU A 54 -14.18 -32.08 0.04
CA LEU A 54 -14.80 -31.36 -1.07
C LEU A 54 -14.09 -30.02 -1.30
N PHE A 55 -13.71 -29.75 -2.55
CA PHE A 55 -13.28 -28.44 -3.03
C PHE A 55 -14.36 -27.88 -3.95
N GLU A 56 -15.00 -26.79 -3.55
CA GLU A 56 -16.11 -26.18 -4.26
C GLU A 56 -15.82 -24.73 -4.61
N ASP A 57 -15.80 -24.41 -5.91
CA ASP A 57 -15.51 -23.07 -6.42
C ASP A 57 -14.14 -22.56 -5.93
N CYS A 58 -13.14 -23.43 -5.94
CA CYS A 58 -11.80 -23.11 -5.48
C CYS A 58 -10.85 -22.83 -6.66
N THR A 59 -9.91 -21.91 -6.46
CA THR A 59 -8.75 -21.73 -7.34
C THR A 59 -7.52 -22.27 -6.62
N MET A 60 -6.88 -23.28 -7.21
CA MET A 60 -5.74 -24.00 -6.65
C MET A 60 -4.52 -23.78 -7.54
N VAL A 61 -3.54 -23.00 -7.07
CA VAL A 61 -2.37 -22.56 -7.85
C VAL A 61 -1.06 -22.93 -7.18
N SER A 62 -0.20 -23.64 -7.90
CA SER A 62 1.14 -24.02 -7.42
C SER A 62 2.12 -24.19 -8.59
N PRO A 63 3.42 -23.95 -8.40
CA PRO A 63 4.42 -24.35 -9.38
C PRO A 63 4.58 -25.88 -9.45
N GLN A 64 4.22 -26.65 -8.42
CA GLN A 64 4.43 -28.11 -8.37
C GLN A 64 3.18 -28.92 -8.74
N CYS A 65 2.04 -28.72 -8.08
CA CYS A 65 0.75 -29.30 -8.48
C CYS A 65 -0.43 -28.59 -7.80
N ALA A 66 -1.58 -28.61 -8.45
CA ALA A 66 -2.78 -27.98 -7.92
C ALA A 66 -3.41 -28.78 -6.79
N LEU A 67 -3.40 -30.12 -6.89
CA LEU A 67 -3.97 -31.00 -5.88
C LEU A 67 -3.04 -32.18 -5.62
N LYS A 68 -2.70 -32.41 -4.36
CA LYS A 68 -1.87 -33.54 -3.93
C LYS A 68 -2.58 -34.37 -2.88
N ALA A 69 -2.49 -35.68 -3.03
CA ALA A 69 -3.00 -36.65 -2.08
C ALA A 69 -1.90 -37.57 -1.53
N GLY A 70 -1.92 -37.80 -0.22
CA GLY A 70 -0.98 -38.66 0.49
C GLY A 70 0.33 -37.95 0.85
N ASN A 71 1.32 -38.74 1.32
CA ASN A 71 2.68 -38.28 1.57
C ASN A 71 3.67 -39.44 1.35
N TYR A 72 4.97 -39.13 1.31
CA TYR A 72 6.03 -40.13 1.12
C TYR A 72 5.98 -41.21 2.21
N GLY A 73 5.92 -42.47 1.80
CA GLY A 73 5.83 -43.64 2.68
C GLY A 73 4.43 -43.94 3.23
N PHE A 74 3.40 -43.17 2.85
CA PHE A 74 2.02 -43.42 3.27
C PHE A 74 1.26 -44.22 2.21
N THR A 75 0.48 -45.20 2.66
CA THR A 75 -0.26 -46.15 1.81
C THR A 75 -1.77 -46.11 2.07
N THR A 76 -2.25 -44.96 2.55
CA THR A 76 -3.65 -44.69 2.87
C THR A 76 -4.39 -44.07 1.69
N TYR A 77 -5.71 -44.25 1.66
CA TYR A 77 -6.55 -43.88 0.52
C TYR A 77 -7.26 -42.54 0.77
N SER A 78 -7.40 -41.73 -0.28
CA SER A 78 -8.12 -40.46 -0.22
C SER A 78 -9.05 -40.34 -1.43
N HIS A 79 -10.32 -40.05 -1.17
CA HIS A 79 -11.32 -39.74 -2.18
C HIS A 79 -11.68 -38.26 -2.09
N ILE A 80 -11.52 -37.51 -3.18
CA ILE A 80 -11.63 -36.05 -3.19
C ILE A 80 -12.66 -35.61 -4.22
N GLY A 81 -13.62 -34.80 -3.82
CA GLY A 81 -14.58 -34.15 -4.71
C GLY A 81 -14.11 -32.75 -5.10
N VAL A 82 -14.18 -32.43 -6.38
CA VAL A 82 -13.73 -31.15 -6.93
C VAL A 82 -14.81 -30.62 -7.87
N LYS A 83 -15.43 -29.51 -7.49
CA LYS A 83 -16.57 -28.93 -8.19
C LYS A 83 -16.33 -27.46 -8.51
N ASN A 84 -16.67 -27.06 -9.73
CA ASN A 84 -16.57 -25.66 -10.20
C ASN A 84 -15.18 -25.04 -9.97
N SER A 85 -14.11 -25.83 -10.00
CA SER A 85 -12.80 -25.41 -9.51
C SER A 85 -11.77 -25.25 -10.63
N ARG A 86 -10.73 -24.45 -10.35
CA ARG A 86 -9.60 -24.15 -11.24
C ARG A 86 -8.35 -24.77 -10.65
N LEU A 87 -7.73 -25.71 -11.36
CA LEU A 87 -6.56 -26.46 -10.91
C LEU A 87 -5.36 -26.10 -11.79
N ILE A 88 -4.44 -25.31 -11.26
CA ILE A 88 -3.37 -24.67 -12.05
C ILE A 88 -1.99 -25.06 -11.50
N ALA A 89 -1.23 -25.81 -12.31
CA ALA A 89 0.17 -26.14 -12.10
C ALA A 89 1.05 -25.33 -13.05
N LEU A 90 1.87 -24.40 -12.52
CA LEU A 90 2.57 -23.38 -13.31
C LEU A 90 3.84 -23.87 -14.01
N ASN A 91 4.48 -24.95 -13.55
CA ASN A 91 5.69 -25.46 -14.18
C ASN A 91 5.38 -26.32 -15.42
N PHE A 92 5.25 -25.63 -16.56
CA PHE A 92 4.73 -26.15 -17.84
C PHE A 92 5.80 -26.69 -18.81
N SER A 93 7.07 -26.83 -18.38
CA SER A 93 8.30 -26.87 -19.21
C SER A 93 8.16 -27.27 -20.70
N GLN A 94 8.65 -26.42 -21.63
CA GLN A 94 8.87 -26.72 -23.05
C GLN A 94 10.22 -26.12 -23.54
N PRO A 95 11.07 -26.85 -24.31
CA PRO A 95 10.97 -28.26 -24.70
C PRO A 95 11.73 -29.18 -23.71
N HIS A 96 11.00 -30.00 -22.93
CA HIS A 96 11.50 -30.98 -21.96
C HIS A 96 12.55 -30.43 -20.96
N GLY A 97 12.07 -29.69 -19.95
CA GLY A 97 12.83 -29.42 -18.73
C GLY A 97 12.49 -30.44 -17.64
N THR A 98 12.28 -29.96 -16.41
CA THR A 98 11.76 -30.74 -15.29
C THR A 98 10.31 -30.33 -15.01
N PRO A 99 9.33 -30.71 -15.86
CA PRO A 99 7.93 -30.32 -15.68
C PRO A 99 7.34 -30.96 -14.43
N THR A 100 6.15 -30.49 -14.03
CA THR A 100 5.43 -31.16 -12.94
C THR A 100 5.08 -32.60 -13.29
N ASP A 101 5.06 -33.46 -12.27
CA ASP A 101 4.64 -34.86 -12.44
C ASP A 101 3.13 -35.00 -12.68
N GLY A 102 2.33 -33.93 -12.57
CA GLY A 102 0.88 -33.92 -12.79
C GLY A 102 0.22 -32.71 -12.14
N ILE A 103 -0.95 -32.30 -12.65
CA ILE A 103 -1.80 -31.25 -12.05
C ILE A 103 -2.43 -31.77 -10.76
N ILE A 104 -2.91 -33.01 -10.80
CA ILE A 104 -3.40 -33.80 -9.68
C ILE A 104 -2.40 -34.92 -9.43
N GLN A 105 -1.92 -35.06 -8.19
CA GLN A 105 -0.88 -36.02 -7.85
C GLN A 105 -1.25 -36.91 -6.67
N SER A 106 -0.94 -38.21 -6.80
CA SER A 106 -0.81 -39.12 -5.65
C SER A 106 0.66 -39.26 -5.28
N VAL A 107 1.04 -39.07 -4.01
CA VAL A 107 2.46 -39.05 -3.64
C VAL A 107 3.12 -40.42 -3.82
N GLU A 108 2.58 -41.47 -3.19
CA GLU A 108 3.24 -42.78 -3.14
C GLU A 108 2.91 -43.68 -4.36
N HIS A 109 1.62 -43.82 -4.69
CA HIS A 109 1.13 -44.70 -5.76
C HIS A 109 -0.24 -44.25 -6.25
N GLY A 110 -0.54 -44.39 -7.55
CA GLY A 110 -1.78 -43.88 -8.15
C GLY A 110 -3.07 -44.45 -7.54
N ARG A 111 -3.10 -45.76 -7.26
CA ARG A 111 -4.26 -46.45 -6.64
C ARG A 111 -4.79 -45.85 -5.33
N TYR A 112 -4.00 -45.03 -4.63
CA TYR A 112 -4.39 -44.42 -3.36
C TYR A 112 -5.28 -43.18 -3.51
N LEU A 113 -5.51 -42.71 -4.74
CA LEU A 113 -6.27 -41.49 -5.00
C LEU A 113 -7.49 -41.77 -5.91
N HIS A 114 -8.65 -41.28 -5.47
CA HIS A 114 -9.86 -41.11 -6.29
C HIS A 114 -10.25 -39.64 -6.36
N VAL A 115 -10.55 -39.11 -7.55
CA VAL A 115 -11.03 -37.72 -7.71
C VAL A 115 -12.33 -37.63 -8.51
N ASP A 116 -13.35 -37.02 -7.92
CA ASP A 116 -14.56 -36.63 -8.63
C ASP A 116 -14.37 -35.23 -9.23
N LEU A 117 -14.38 -35.10 -10.56
CA LEU A 117 -14.24 -33.82 -11.26
C LEU A 117 -15.60 -33.38 -11.82
N GLU A 118 -16.15 -32.27 -11.31
CA GLU A 118 -17.37 -31.65 -11.81
C GLU A 118 -17.12 -30.21 -12.27
N ASN A 119 -17.46 -29.88 -13.52
CA ASN A 119 -17.40 -28.51 -14.07
C ASN A 119 -16.08 -27.76 -13.76
N SER A 120 -14.95 -28.45 -13.90
CA SER A 120 -13.64 -27.95 -13.43
C SER A 120 -12.63 -27.91 -14.56
N THR A 121 -11.71 -26.95 -14.49
CA THR A 121 -10.68 -26.73 -15.51
C THR A 121 -9.30 -26.95 -14.93
N LEU A 122 -8.51 -27.78 -15.61
CA LEU A 122 -7.14 -28.14 -15.26
C LEU A 122 -6.15 -27.42 -16.20
N MET A 123 -5.02 -26.96 -15.68
CA MET A 123 -3.93 -26.38 -16.47
C MET A 123 -2.58 -26.83 -15.91
N GLY A 124 -1.70 -27.36 -16.76
CA GLY A 124 -0.36 -27.79 -16.37
C GLY A 124 0.28 -28.72 -17.38
N PHE A 125 1.39 -29.38 -17.03
CA PHE A 125 2.08 -30.26 -17.97
C PHE A 125 1.21 -31.44 -18.42
N LYS A 126 0.66 -32.22 -17.48
CA LYS A 126 -0.25 -33.36 -17.70
C LYS A 126 -1.29 -33.49 -16.57
N PRO A 127 -2.46 -34.13 -16.79
CA PRO A 127 -3.54 -34.17 -15.80
C PRO A 127 -3.17 -34.87 -14.49
N PHE A 128 -2.64 -36.10 -14.58
CA PHE A 128 -2.42 -36.99 -13.43
C PHE A 128 -0.94 -37.37 -13.28
N GLY A 129 -0.54 -37.59 -12.03
CA GLY A 129 0.84 -37.88 -11.67
C GLY A 129 1.01 -38.72 -10.41
N SER A 130 2.12 -39.46 -10.33
CA SER A 130 2.61 -39.96 -9.06
C SER A 130 4.04 -39.50 -8.81
N ALA A 131 4.34 -39.11 -7.57
CA ALA A 131 5.65 -38.55 -7.23
C ALA A 131 6.71 -39.65 -7.02
N VAL A 132 6.34 -40.77 -6.39
CA VAL A 132 7.23 -41.91 -6.12
C VAL A 132 7.11 -42.97 -7.21
N ALA A 133 5.99 -43.71 -7.27
CA ALA A 133 5.75 -44.75 -8.29
C ALA A 133 5.20 -44.13 -9.58
N LYS A 134 6.04 -43.42 -10.35
CA LYS A 134 5.63 -42.59 -11.50
C LYS A 134 4.79 -43.33 -12.55
N GLU A 135 5.08 -44.59 -12.80
CA GLU A 135 4.37 -45.48 -13.71
C GLU A 135 2.94 -45.80 -13.27
N SER A 136 2.65 -45.69 -11.97
CA SER A 136 1.30 -45.92 -11.42
C SER A 136 0.34 -44.76 -11.63
N ALA A 137 0.77 -43.65 -12.26
CA ALA A 137 -0.09 -42.46 -12.45
C ALA A 137 -1.42 -42.77 -13.17
N GLY A 138 -1.43 -43.78 -14.06
CA GLY A 138 -2.65 -44.24 -14.74
C GLY A 138 -3.63 -45.02 -13.85
N GLU A 139 -3.24 -45.35 -12.62
CA GLU A 139 -4.10 -46.01 -11.63
C GLU A 139 -4.87 -45.03 -10.74
N ILE A 140 -4.64 -43.72 -10.89
CA ILE A 140 -5.46 -42.70 -10.23
C ILE A 140 -6.89 -42.85 -10.75
N GLN A 141 -7.82 -43.09 -9.83
CA GLN A 141 -9.23 -43.25 -10.15
C GLN A 141 -9.86 -41.87 -10.29
N PHE A 142 -10.76 -41.71 -11.26
CA PHE A 142 -11.50 -40.47 -11.40
C PHE A 142 -12.83 -40.70 -12.10
N ILE A 143 -13.77 -39.80 -11.84
CA ILE A 143 -14.99 -39.65 -12.61
C ILE A 143 -15.14 -38.20 -13.06
N THR A 144 -15.87 -37.99 -14.16
CA THR A 144 -16.13 -36.65 -14.70
C THR A 144 -17.62 -36.38 -14.80
N ARG A 145 -18.04 -35.15 -14.49
CA ARG A 145 -19.42 -34.67 -14.64
C ARG A 145 -19.43 -33.26 -15.21
N GLY A 146 -20.28 -33.04 -16.22
CA GLY A 146 -20.41 -31.72 -16.84
C GLY A 146 -19.14 -31.29 -17.59
N ALA A 147 -18.80 -30.01 -17.53
CA ALA A 147 -17.70 -29.45 -18.31
C ALA A 147 -16.34 -29.62 -17.61
N VAL A 148 -15.71 -30.79 -17.77
CA VAL A 148 -14.33 -31.02 -17.30
C VAL A 148 -13.35 -30.80 -18.45
N GLN A 149 -12.41 -29.87 -18.27
CA GLN A 149 -11.53 -29.40 -19.34
C GLN A 149 -10.08 -29.35 -18.88
N ALA A 150 -9.14 -29.48 -19.81
CA ALA A 150 -7.72 -29.40 -19.49
C ALA A 150 -6.90 -28.71 -20.59
N TYR A 151 -6.12 -27.70 -20.21
CA TYR A 151 -5.05 -27.12 -21.02
C TYR A 151 -3.72 -27.74 -20.61
N VAL A 152 -3.24 -28.70 -21.39
CA VAL A 152 -2.01 -29.45 -21.11
C VAL A 152 -1.07 -29.45 -22.29
N GLN A 153 0.19 -29.79 -22.05
CA GLN A 153 1.21 -29.85 -23.10
C GLN A 153 0.74 -30.76 -24.26
N PHE A 154 1.08 -30.38 -25.49
CA PHE A 154 0.46 -30.93 -26.71
C PHE A 154 0.80 -32.40 -26.99
N THR A 155 1.89 -32.94 -26.43
CA THR A 155 2.28 -34.36 -26.53
C THR A 155 1.72 -35.22 -25.41
N GLN A 156 1.06 -34.63 -24.39
CA GLN A 156 0.46 -35.42 -23.31
C GLN A 156 -0.89 -35.99 -23.73
N GLU A 157 -1.22 -37.17 -23.24
CA GLU A 157 -2.55 -37.74 -23.42
C GLU A 157 -3.55 -37.06 -22.46
N ILE A 158 -4.82 -37.01 -22.87
CA ILE A 158 -5.91 -36.59 -22.02
C ILE A 158 -6.85 -37.78 -21.81
N PRO A 159 -7.12 -38.19 -20.56
CA PRO A 159 -8.04 -39.27 -20.27
C PRO A 159 -9.46 -39.01 -20.79
N GLU A 160 -10.19 -40.10 -21.09
CA GLU A 160 -11.58 -40.03 -21.52
C GLU A 160 -12.44 -39.27 -20.49
N GLY A 161 -13.36 -38.43 -20.97
CA GLY A 161 -14.21 -37.57 -20.14
C GLY A 161 -13.63 -36.19 -19.84
N ILE A 162 -12.35 -35.92 -20.17
CA ILE A 162 -11.74 -34.58 -20.04
C ILE A 162 -11.53 -33.97 -21.43
N HIS A 163 -12.05 -32.76 -21.65
CA HIS A 163 -11.93 -32.06 -22.94
C HIS A 163 -10.62 -31.26 -23.04
N ARG A 164 -9.84 -31.48 -24.10
CA ARG A 164 -8.61 -30.72 -24.38
C ARG A 164 -8.92 -29.28 -24.83
N LEU A 165 -8.37 -28.30 -24.11
CA LEU A 165 -8.34 -26.91 -24.57
C LEU A 165 -7.23 -26.74 -25.61
N GLY A 166 -7.58 -26.28 -26.81
CA GLY A 166 -6.66 -26.15 -27.95
C GLY A 166 -5.95 -24.80 -28.05
N HIS A 167 -6.31 -23.84 -27.21
CA HIS A 167 -5.76 -22.48 -27.21
C HIS A 167 -5.44 -22.04 -25.78
N TRP A 168 -4.59 -21.02 -25.68
CA TRP A 168 -4.18 -20.44 -24.40
C TRP A 168 -5.43 -20.05 -23.57
N PRO A 169 -5.59 -20.56 -22.34
CA PRO A 169 -6.79 -20.35 -21.54
C PRO A 169 -6.69 -19.01 -20.80
N ALA A 170 -6.85 -17.90 -21.52
CA ALA A 170 -6.71 -16.55 -20.97
C ALA A 170 -7.64 -16.32 -19.76
N ASP A 171 -8.89 -16.77 -19.84
CA ASP A 171 -9.87 -16.64 -18.77
C ASP A 171 -9.44 -17.38 -17.49
N LEU A 172 -8.83 -18.57 -17.64
CA LEU A 172 -8.28 -19.31 -16.50
C LEU A 172 -7.08 -18.58 -15.89
N PHE A 173 -6.20 -18.03 -16.73
CA PHE A 173 -5.04 -17.27 -16.26
C PHE A 173 -5.45 -16.02 -15.48
N GLN A 174 -6.54 -15.36 -15.87
CA GLN A 174 -7.11 -14.23 -15.11
C GLN A 174 -7.62 -14.62 -13.72
N THR A 175 -7.96 -15.90 -13.49
CA THR A 175 -8.35 -16.39 -12.16
C THR A 175 -7.17 -16.70 -11.24
N LEU A 176 -5.93 -16.56 -11.71
CA LEU A 176 -4.76 -16.77 -10.86
C LEU A 176 -4.85 -15.85 -9.65
N LEU A 177 -4.93 -14.54 -9.87
CA LEU A 177 -4.99 -13.58 -8.77
C LEU A 177 -6.36 -13.63 -8.08
N PRO A 178 -6.42 -13.51 -6.75
CA PRO A 178 -7.69 -13.28 -6.08
C PRO A 178 -8.33 -11.98 -6.61
N PRO A 179 -9.66 -11.87 -6.60
CA PRO A 179 -10.34 -10.65 -7.04
C PRO A 179 -9.78 -9.45 -6.26
N SER A 180 -9.43 -8.39 -6.97
CA SER A 180 -9.01 -7.15 -6.33
C SER A 180 -10.14 -6.66 -5.42
N PRO A 181 -9.82 -6.22 -4.18
CA PRO A 181 -10.82 -5.56 -3.36
C PRO A 181 -11.42 -4.40 -4.13
N HIS A 182 -12.73 -4.15 -3.97
CA HIS A 182 -13.38 -3.01 -4.59
C HIS A 182 -12.67 -1.74 -4.14
N GLN A 183 -11.98 -1.09 -5.08
CA GLN A 183 -11.34 0.20 -4.83
C GLN A 183 -12.33 1.29 -5.23
N ARG A 184 -12.50 2.29 -4.37
CA ARG A 184 -13.18 3.53 -4.77
C ARG A 184 -12.34 4.14 -5.90
N PRO A 185 -12.93 4.48 -7.06
CA PRO A 185 -12.22 5.25 -8.07
C PRO A 185 -11.69 6.52 -7.43
N SER A 186 -10.39 6.78 -7.55
CA SER A 186 -9.82 8.04 -7.10
C SER A 186 -10.41 9.17 -7.94
N SER A 187 -10.86 10.24 -7.31
CA SER A 187 -11.20 11.49 -7.99
C SER A 187 -9.94 12.26 -8.41
N LEU A 188 -8.77 11.85 -7.93
CA LEU A 188 -7.48 12.37 -8.36
C LEU A 188 -7.04 11.68 -9.65
N THR A 189 -6.70 12.49 -10.65
CA THR A 189 -6.00 12.03 -11.84
C THR A 189 -4.51 12.22 -11.59
N ARG A 190 -3.74 11.13 -11.56
CA ARG A 190 -2.28 11.23 -11.47
C ARG A 190 -1.74 11.81 -12.76
N GLU A 191 -0.91 12.82 -12.59
CA GLU A 191 -0.13 13.40 -13.67
C GLU A 191 1.30 12.87 -13.61
N ASP A 192 2.05 13.18 -14.66
CA ASP A 192 3.39 12.65 -14.86
C ASP A 192 4.39 13.10 -13.77
N PHE A 193 5.52 12.43 -13.82
CA PHE A 193 6.77 12.78 -13.16
C PHE A 193 7.12 14.27 -13.23
N LEU A 194 7.52 14.89 -12.10
CA LEU A 194 7.84 16.31 -12.04
C LEU A 194 9.34 16.58 -11.83
N ARG A 195 9.96 16.01 -10.80
CA ARG A 195 11.37 16.27 -10.43
C ARG A 195 12.07 15.02 -9.89
N GLU A 196 13.32 14.83 -10.31
CA GLU A 196 14.22 13.78 -9.79
C GLU A 196 14.92 14.28 -8.52
N ASP A 197 15.25 13.35 -7.62
CA ASP A 197 16.14 13.58 -6.48
C ASP A 197 15.70 14.76 -5.58
N LEU A 198 14.39 14.89 -5.38
CA LEU A 198 13.79 15.94 -4.57
C LEU A 198 12.72 15.35 -3.65
N CYS A 199 12.75 15.73 -2.38
CA CYS A 199 11.83 15.24 -1.36
C CYS A 199 10.69 16.22 -1.07
N GLU A 200 10.98 17.47 -0.73
CA GLU A 200 9.95 18.45 -0.40
C GLU A 200 9.84 19.55 -1.46
N LEU A 201 8.61 19.80 -1.91
CA LEU A 201 8.28 20.87 -2.86
C LEU A 201 6.97 21.54 -2.46
N SER A 202 7.02 22.84 -2.19
CA SER A 202 5.84 23.66 -1.90
C SER A 202 5.43 24.49 -3.12
N PRO A 203 4.24 24.25 -3.71
CA PRO A 203 3.69 25.08 -4.75
C PRO A 203 3.06 26.35 -4.17
N LEU A 204 3.29 27.49 -4.80
CA LEU A 204 2.69 28.76 -4.40
C LEU A 204 2.42 29.66 -5.61
N ILE A 205 1.50 30.62 -5.46
CA ILE A 205 1.28 31.67 -6.46
C ILE A 205 2.04 32.92 -6.03
N TRP A 206 3.10 33.25 -6.76
CA TRP A 206 3.87 34.48 -6.56
C TRP A 206 3.63 35.44 -7.71
N LYS A 207 3.07 36.62 -7.42
CA LYS A 207 2.76 37.67 -8.41
C LYS A 207 2.00 37.13 -9.64
N GLY A 208 1.02 36.27 -9.39
CA GLY A 208 0.15 35.66 -10.41
C GLY A 208 0.77 34.48 -11.17
N ARG A 209 1.96 34.01 -10.80
CA ARG A 209 2.64 32.88 -11.44
C ARG A 209 2.78 31.71 -10.47
N LEU A 210 2.55 30.49 -10.96
CA LEU A 210 2.85 29.28 -10.19
C LEU A 210 4.37 29.16 -10.03
N CYS A 211 4.81 29.05 -8.79
CA CYS A 211 6.20 28.83 -8.42
C CYS A 211 6.32 27.58 -7.56
N HIS A 212 7.50 26.97 -7.58
CA HIS A 212 7.88 25.85 -6.73
C HIS A 212 8.99 26.30 -5.78
N LEU A 213 8.76 26.16 -4.48
CA LEU A 213 9.81 26.23 -3.48
C LEU A 213 10.35 24.81 -3.25
N GLU A 214 11.53 24.54 -3.77
CA GLU A 214 12.23 23.26 -3.67
C GLU A 214 13.16 23.28 -2.44
N CYS A 215 13.11 22.20 -1.63
CA CYS A 215 14.09 21.98 -0.56
C CYS A 215 15.27 21.19 -1.10
N VAL A 216 16.38 21.86 -1.40
CA VAL A 216 17.57 21.18 -1.92
C VAL A 216 18.40 20.65 -0.77
N ARG A 217 18.72 19.35 -0.83
CA ARG A 217 19.63 18.67 0.10
C ARG A 217 20.28 17.44 -0.55
N PRO A 218 21.43 16.98 -0.05
CA PRO A 218 21.99 15.69 -0.45
C PRO A 218 21.06 14.53 -0.07
N GLY A 219 21.09 13.43 -0.83
CA GLY A 219 20.33 12.22 -0.52
C GLY A 219 20.79 11.47 0.75
N GLY A 220 21.91 11.90 1.35
CA GLY A 220 22.43 11.37 2.61
C GLY A 220 22.84 12.51 3.55
N HIS A 221 23.80 12.24 4.44
CA HIS A 221 24.34 13.29 5.29
C HIS A 221 25.18 14.29 4.48
N GLY A 222 24.83 15.56 4.57
CA GLY A 222 25.59 16.69 4.03
C GLY A 222 25.96 17.75 5.07
N GLU A 223 26.82 18.66 4.66
CA GLU A 223 27.18 19.88 5.38
C GLU A 223 26.11 20.96 5.21
N ALA A 224 25.96 21.88 6.17
CA ALA A 224 24.91 22.90 6.16
C ALA A 224 24.85 23.73 4.85
N SER A 225 25.99 23.99 4.21
CA SER A 225 26.06 24.74 2.94
C SER A 225 25.45 24.01 1.74
N GLU A 226 25.16 22.72 1.87
CA GLU A 226 24.53 21.89 0.84
C GLU A 226 23.00 21.89 0.96
N TYR A 227 22.45 22.47 2.03
CA TYR A 227 21.01 22.63 2.25
C TYR A 227 20.62 24.06 1.95
N TYR A 228 19.61 24.25 1.10
CA TYR A 228 19.07 25.59 0.82
C TYR A 228 17.70 25.48 0.16
N LEU A 229 17.01 26.61 0.14
CA LEU A 229 15.71 26.73 -0.52
C LEU A 229 15.86 27.41 -1.87
N LEU A 230 15.14 26.89 -2.85
CA LEU A 230 15.16 27.36 -4.23
C LEU A 230 13.75 27.68 -4.69
N LEU A 231 13.47 28.95 -4.97
CA LEU A 231 12.21 29.35 -5.56
C LEU A 231 12.36 29.41 -7.09
N LYS A 232 11.55 28.64 -7.80
CA LYS A 232 11.53 28.60 -9.26
C LYS A 232 10.17 28.90 -9.83
N ASP A 233 10.14 29.45 -11.03
CA ASP A 233 8.94 29.45 -11.85
C ASP A 233 8.61 28.04 -12.31
N ALA A 234 7.37 27.60 -12.08
CA ALA A 234 6.98 26.21 -12.34
C ALA A 234 6.86 25.87 -13.84
N GLU A 235 6.64 26.87 -14.70
CA GLU A 235 6.51 26.67 -16.15
C GLU A 235 7.87 26.71 -16.83
N THR A 236 8.71 27.70 -16.50
CA THR A 236 9.98 27.93 -17.19
C THR A 236 11.20 27.33 -16.48
N ASP A 237 11.03 26.77 -15.28
CA ASP A 237 12.10 26.28 -14.40
C ASP A 237 13.15 27.36 -14.05
N ALA A 238 12.80 28.63 -14.21
CA ALA A 238 13.72 29.74 -13.99
C ALA A 238 13.89 29.97 -12.49
N GLU A 239 15.13 29.99 -12.02
CA GLU A 239 15.47 30.36 -10.64
C GLU A 239 15.11 31.83 -10.38
N LEU A 240 14.20 32.04 -9.44
CA LEU A 240 13.75 33.35 -8.99
C LEU A 240 14.49 33.80 -7.73
N ALA A 241 14.80 32.86 -6.84
CA ALA A 241 15.54 33.12 -5.61
C ALA A 241 16.23 31.86 -5.07
N ARG A 242 17.36 32.05 -4.40
CA ARG A 242 18.08 31.04 -3.64
C ARG A 242 18.47 31.62 -2.29
N PHE A 243 18.05 30.97 -1.21
CA PHE A 243 18.16 31.52 0.14
C PHE A 243 18.13 30.40 1.19
N ALA A 244 18.23 30.78 2.48
CA ALA A 244 18.14 29.87 3.61
C ALA A 244 19.17 28.72 3.59
N GLU A 245 20.46 29.06 3.42
CA GLU A 245 21.55 28.09 3.57
C GLU A 245 21.50 27.43 4.96
N GLY A 246 21.57 26.10 5.02
CA GLY A 246 21.44 25.31 6.24
C GLY A 246 20.00 24.98 6.65
N TYR A 247 19.01 25.20 5.78
CA TYR A 247 17.59 24.95 6.08
C TYR A 247 16.92 24.08 5.01
N GLY A 248 15.83 23.42 5.40
CA GLY A 248 15.03 22.53 4.55
C GLY A 248 13.68 22.21 5.19
N LEU A 249 13.00 21.17 4.71
CA LEU A 249 11.67 20.75 5.20
C LEU A 249 10.63 21.88 5.19
N ALA A 250 10.71 22.73 4.17
CA ALA A 250 10.06 24.02 4.16
C ALA A 250 8.66 23.98 3.57
N SER A 251 7.79 24.82 4.13
CA SER A 251 6.55 25.26 3.50
C SER A 251 6.61 26.73 3.14
N ALA A 252 5.70 27.17 2.26
CA ALA A 252 5.59 28.55 1.83
C ALA A 252 4.14 29.07 1.90
N HIS A 253 4.02 30.35 2.21
CA HIS A 253 2.78 31.10 2.22
C HIS A 253 3.00 32.48 1.60
N VAL A 254 2.05 32.97 0.82
CA VAL A 254 2.08 34.34 0.27
C VAL A 254 0.93 35.11 0.88
N HIS A 255 1.24 36.24 1.51
CA HIS A 255 0.26 37.12 2.14
C HIS A 255 0.65 38.58 1.86
N GLU A 256 -0.30 39.38 1.37
CA GLU A 256 -0.11 40.80 1.08
C GLU A 256 1.17 41.11 0.25
N ASP A 257 1.39 40.36 -0.84
CA ASP A 257 2.57 40.46 -1.72
C ASP A 257 3.93 40.21 -1.05
N VAL A 258 3.93 39.56 0.12
CA VAL A 258 5.13 39.08 0.82
C VAL A 258 5.14 37.56 0.82
N LEU A 259 6.29 36.98 0.47
CA LEU A 259 6.53 35.55 0.58
C LEU A 259 7.06 35.25 1.97
N PHE A 260 6.47 34.26 2.62
CA PHE A 260 6.87 33.70 3.92
C PHE A 260 7.24 32.23 3.69
N ALA A 261 8.48 31.86 3.96
CA ALA A 261 8.93 30.47 3.97
C ALA A 261 9.26 30.05 5.40
N PHE A 262 8.72 28.92 5.84
CA PHE A 262 8.95 28.35 7.16
C PHE A 262 9.77 27.08 6.99
N ALA A 263 10.95 27.02 7.59
CA ALA A 263 11.90 25.94 7.35
C ALA A 263 12.59 25.50 8.64
N SER A 264 12.95 24.22 8.72
CA SER A 264 13.75 23.69 9.83
C SER A 264 15.23 23.85 9.54
N ARG A 265 15.98 24.17 10.58
CA ARG A 265 17.43 24.35 10.54
C ARG A 265 18.14 23.00 10.67
N TRP A 266 19.01 22.71 9.72
CA TRP A 266 19.93 21.58 9.81
C TRP A 266 21.07 21.89 10.80
N GLY A 267 21.32 20.97 11.73
CA GLY A 267 22.41 21.11 12.69
C GLY A 267 22.55 19.89 13.58
N ASN A 268 23.79 19.57 13.96
CA ASN A 268 24.12 18.41 14.82
C ASN A 268 23.57 17.07 14.28
N GLY A 269 23.49 16.93 12.95
CA GLY A 269 23.00 15.70 12.30
C GLY A 269 21.48 15.53 12.29
N THR A 270 20.71 16.57 12.60
CA THR A 270 19.25 16.53 12.63
C THR A 270 18.63 17.90 12.32
N TRP A 271 17.29 17.96 12.28
CA TRP A 271 16.48 19.15 12.05
C TRP A 271 16.05 19.80 13.37
N ASN A 272 16.00 21.12 13.39
CA ASN A 272 15.81 21.92 14.58
C ASN A 272 14.96 23.13 14.25
N ASP A 273 14.16 23.58 15.22
CA ASP A 273 13.37 24.80 15.19
C ASP A 273 12.47 24.96 13.94
N VAL A 274 11.66 26.00 13.95
CA VAL A 274 11.01 26.52 12.73
C VAL A 274 11.46 27.97 12.59
N THR A 275 12.14 28.26 11.50
CA THR A 275 12.65 29.59 11.16
C THR A 275 11.87 30.15 9.99
N LEU A 276 11.42 31.40 10.14
CA LEU A 276 10.76 32.18 9.12
C LEU A 276 11.79 32.92 8.28
N PHE A 277 11.60 32.90 6.97
CA PHE A 277 12.25 33.75 5.99
C PHE A 277 11.16 34.53 5.26
N ARG A 278 11.21 35.86 5.27
CA ARG A 278 10.23 36.68 4.53
C ARG A 278 10.86 37.70 3.60
N SER A 279 10.24 37.89 2.44
CA SER A 279 10.70 38.84 1.42
C SER A 279 9.56 39.30 0.52
N SER A 280 9.57 40.59 0.14
CA SER A 280 8.66 41.17 -0.86
C SER A 280 9.30 41.32 -2.25
N ASP A 281 10.64 41.24 -2.32
CA ASP A 281 11.44 41.46 -3.52
C ASP A 281 12.30 40.25 -3.93
N LEU A 282 12.26 39.17 -3.14
CA LEU A 282 13.04 37.94 -3.28
C LEU A 282 14.57 38.12 -3.19
N SER A 283 15.04 39.32 -2.86
CA SER A 283 16.46 39.69 -2.81
C SER A 283 16.91 40.00 -1.39
N HIS A 284 16.05 40.67 -0.61
CA HIS A 284 16.29 40.97 0.80
C HIS A 284 15.38 40.10 1.67
N TRP A 285 15.98 39.44 2.66
CA TRP A 285 15.30 38.47 3.50
C TRP A 285 15.41 38.88 4.96
N GLU A 286 14.26 38.96 5.63
CA GLU A 286 14.18 39.02 7.09
C GLU A 286 14.04 37.60 7.63
N ILE A 287 14.72 37.32 8.74
CA ILE A 287 14.90 35.97 9.27
C ILE A 287 14.63 35.98 10.77
N ASP A 288 13.70 35.14 11.23
CA ASP A 288 13.32 35.03 12.63
C ASP A 288 13.05 33.57 13.01
N LYS A 289 13.59 33.12 14.14
CA LYS A 289 13.22 31.82 14.72
C LYS A 289 11.85 31.95 15.38
N VAL A 290 10.84 31.30 14.81
CA VAL A 290 9.43 31.49 15.21
C VAL A 290 8.90 30.37 16.11
N ILE A 291 9.44 29.16 16.00
CA ILE A 291 9.18 28.07 16.94
C ILE A 291 10.52 27.51 17.42
N GLU A 292 10.75 27.58 18.72
CA GLU A 292 11.89 26.93 19.36
C GLU A 292 11.49 25.56 19.90
N GLN A 293 12.35 24.56 19.72
CA GLN A 293 12.15 23.21 20.25
C GLN A 293 12.46 23.13 21.75
N GLU A 294 11.94 22.12 22.43
CA GLU A 294 12.41 21.73 23.77
C GLU A 294 13.78 20.99 23.69
N GLU A 295 14.49 20.83 24.82
CA GLU A 295 15.90 20.38 24.84
C GLU A 295 16.16 19.01 24.17
N GLU A 296 15.24 18.05 24.33
CA GLU A 296 15.32 16.70 23.72
C GLU A 296 14.40 16.56 22.49
N GLU A 297 13.89 17.68 21.97
CA GLU A 297 12.97 17.73 20.83
C GLU A 297 13.69 18.26 19.58
N HIS A 298 13.35 17.67 18.45
CA HIS A 298 13.69 18.10 17.11
C HIS A 298 12.41 18.36 16.32
N LEU A 299 12.46 19.40 15.50
CA LEU A 299 11.34 19.84 14.66
C LEU A 299 11.69 19.62 13.20
N PHE A 300 10.71 19.12 12.45
CA PHE A 300 10.85 18.72 11.05
C PHE A 300 9.86 19.55 10.20
N ASN A 301 9.20 18.93 9.22
CA ASN A 301 8.26 19.60 8.32
C ASN A 301 7.24 20.46 9.06
N SER A 302 6.97 21.64 8.50
CA SER A 302 5.93 22.54 8.98
C SER A 302 5.05 22.99 7.83
N SER A 303 3.80 23.34 8.11
CA SER A 303 2.86 23.88 7.13
C SER A 303 1.98 24.95 7.77
N VAL A 304 1.72 26.02 7.04
CA VAL A 304 0.99 27.20 7.50
C VAL A 304 -0.23 27.45 6.64
N CYS A 305 -1.35 27.80 7.28
CA CYS A 305 -2.54 28.28 6.59
C CYS A 305 -3.18 29.46 7.31
N GLN A 306 -3.92 30.26 6.55
CA GLN A 306 -4.86 31.22 7.13
C GLN A 306 -6.06 30.46 7.71
N GLY A 307 -6.45 30.80 8.93
CA GLY A 307 -7.64 30.30 9.63
C GLY A 307 -8.64 31.43 9.94
N PRO A 308 -9.67 31.16 10.76
CA PRO A 308 -10.71 32.14 11.07
C PRO A 308 -10.19 33.34 11.87
N ASP A 309 -9.24 33.13 12.79
CA ASP A 309 -8.74 34.16 13.73
C ASP A 309 -7.26 34.54 13.48
N GLY A 310 -6.78 34.40 12.23
CA GLY A 310 -5.38 34.65 11.86
C GLY A 310 -4.80 33.47 11.10
N PHE A 311 -3.71 32.89 11.62
CA PHE A 311 -2.94 31.83 10.99
C PHE A 311 -2.72 30.66 11.95
N ALA A 312 -2.66 29.46 11.39
CA ALA A 312 -2.31 28.24 12.10
C ALA A 312 -1.09 27.59 11.44
N MET A 313 -0.22 27.02 12.26
CA MET A 313 0.92 26.22 11.86
C MET A 313 0.75 24.81 12.42
N ALA A 314 0.91 23.82 11.57
CA ALA A 314 1.21 22.45 11.96
C ALA A 314 2.72 22.23 11.83
N TYR A 315 3.35 21.64 12.82
CA TYR A 315 4.78 21.32 12.76
C TYR A 315 5.05 19.95 13.36
N GLU A 316 5.89 19.19 12.68
CA GLU A 316 6.28 17.83 13.04
C GLU A 316 7.34 17.85 14.13
N SER A 317 7.20 16.97 15.12
CA SER A 317 8.12 16.86 16.25
C SER A 317 8.41 15.40 16.59
N ASN A 318 9.59 15.13 17.11
CA ASN A 318 9.94 13.85 17.74
C ASN A 318 10.00 13.93 19.28
N ASP A 319 9.22 14.82 19.90
CA ASP A 319 9.06 14.88 21.36
C ASP A 319 8.96 13.46 21.96
N PRO A 320 9.89 13.09 22.87
CA PRO A 320 10.00 11.72 23.36
C PRO A 320 8.78 11.25 24.17
N THR A 321 7.86 12.15 24.53
CA THR A 321 6.57 11.82 25.15
C THR A 321 5.65 11.05 24.21
N TYR A 322 5.83 11.21 22.89
CA TYR A 322 4.96 10.66 21.86
C TYR A 322 5.75 9.82 20.86
N PRO A 323 5.08 9.03 19.99
CA PRO A 323 5.74 8.45 18.83
C PRO A 323 6.47 9.52 18.02
N ALA A 324 7.65 9.18 17.48
CA ALA A 324 8.39 10.09 16.63
C ALA A 324 7.53 10.58 15.45
N PHE A 325 7.69 11.85 15.09
CA PHE A 325 6.94 12.51 14.01
C PHE A 325 5.45 12.70 14.32
N THR A 326 5.17 13.07 15.57
CA THR A 326 3.85 13.56 16.01
C THR A 326 3.69 15.01 15.56
N THR A 327 2.48 15.43 15.19
CA THR A 327 2.20 16.81 14.79
C THR A 327 1.75 17.66 15.99
N LYS A 328 2.37 18.84 16.16
CA LYS A 328 2.01 19.89 17.12
C LYS A 328 1.52 21.15 16.40
N PHE A 329 0.87 22.06 17.11
CA PHE A 329 0.25 23.24 16.50
C PHE A 329 0.60 24.56 17.20
N ALA A 330 0.65 25.63 16.41
CA ALA A 330 0.81 27.01 16.87
C ALA A 330 -0.16 27.95 16.13
N ARG A 331 -0.42 29.13 16.72
CA ARG A 331 -1.23 30.21 16.12
C ARG A 331 -0.46 31.50 16.05
N SER A 332 -0.79 32.31 15.05
CA SER A 332 -0.28 33.68 14.88
C SER A 332 -1.40 34.58 14.33
N SER A 333 -1.36 35.86 14.67
CA SER A 333 -2.23 36.88 14.08
C SER A 333 -1.58 37.62 12.91
N ASP A 334 -0.27 37.49 12.73
CA ASP A 334 0.54 38.34 11.84
C ASP A 334 1.62 37.60 11.05
N LEU A 335 1.68 36.27 11.15
CA LEU A 335 2.73 35.37 10.61
C LEU A 335 4.12 35.54 11.24
N LEU A 336 4.32 36.51 12.14
CA LEU A 336 5.62 36.83 12.74
C LEU A 336 5.73 36.28 14.16
N HIS A 337 4.70 36.48 14.97
CA HIS A 337 4.67 36.07 16.36
C HIS A 337 3.79 34.83 16.54
N TRP A 338 4.38 33.75 17.03
CA TRP A 338 3.72 32.45 17.12
C TRP A 338 3.58 31.97 18.57
N GLY A 339 2.38 31.55 18.94
CA GLY A 339 2.09 30.90 20.22
C GLY A 339 1.82 29.41 20.03
N LYS A 340 2.64 28.54 20.64
CA LYS A 340 2.39 27.09 20.73
C LYS A 340 1.05 26.83 21.43
N ILE A 341 0.34 25.77 21.04
CA ILE A 341 -0.90 25.32 21.66
C ILE A 341 -0.62 23.97 22.36
N PRO A 342 -0.27 23.95 23.66
CA PRO A 342 0.27 22.74 24.31
C PRO A 342 -0.65 21.52 24.28
N GLN A 343 -1.97 21.74 24.30
CA GLN A 343 -2.97 20.66 24.25
C GLN A 343 -3.30 20.18 22.82
N ALA A 344 -2.81 20.87 21.79
CA ALA A 344 -3.02 20.50 20.40
C ALA A 344 -1.85 19.62 19.93
N VAL A 345 -2.04 18.32 20.05
CA VAL A 345 -1.09 17.29 19.61
C VAL A 345 -1.87 16.20 18.90
N PHE A 346 -1.47 15.88 17.67
CA PHE A 346 -2.07 14.87 16.81
C PHE A 346 -1.04 13.79 16.47
N GLY A 347 -1.42 12.52 16.59
CA GLY A 347 -0.52 11.37 16.40
C GLY A 347 0.04 10.78 17.68
N THR A 348 -0.59 11.00 18.85
CA THR A 348 -0.05 10.52 20.14
C THR A 348 0.07 9.00 20.27
N ASN A 349 -0.48 8.25 19.31
CA ASN A 349 -0.49 6.78 19.29
C ASN A 349 0.08 6.15 18.00
N ARG A 350 0.56 6.95 17.03
CA ARG A 350 1.03 6.46 15.74
C ARG A 350 1.91 7.48 15.00
N TYR A 351 2.43 7.09 13.85
CA TYR A 351 3.24 7.94 12.98
C TYR A 351 2.36 8.90 12.16
N THR A 352 2.63 10.21 12.21
CA THR A 352 1.83 11.26 11.51
C THR A 352 2.72 12.40 10.98
N ALA A 353 3.61 12.08 10.04
CA ALA A 353 4.61 13.01 9.52
C ALA A 353 4.09 13.90 8.38
N CYS A 354 4.92 14.82 7.90
CA CYS A 354 4.74 15.67 6.73
C CYS A 354 3.39 16.38 6.69
N PRO A 355 3.00 17.15 7.73
CA PRO A 355 1.69 17.78 7.77
C PRO A 355 1.55 18.86 6.70
N CYS A 356 0.45 18.85 5.95
CA CYS A 356 0.00 19.96 5.11
C CYS A 356 -1.37 20.42 5.56
N ILE A 357 -1.43 21.60 6.18
CA ILE A 357 -2.64 22.14 6.78
C ILE A 357 -3.27 23.21 5.88
N ARG A 358 -4.59 23.19 5.76
CA ARG A 358 -5.41 24.20 5.06
C ARG A 358 -6.70 24.41 5.84
N HIS A 359 -7.34 25.57 5.67
CA HIS A 359 -8.64 25.85 6.27
C HIS A 359 -9.69 26.05 5.18
N ALA A 360 -10.83 25.37 5.30
CA ALA A 360 -11.98 25.50 4.41
C ALA A 360 -13.26 25.11 5.17
N ASP A 361 -14.37 25.81 4.89
CA ASP A 361 -15.70 25.55 5.48
C ASP A 361 -15.69 25.31 7.01
N ASN A 362 -15.05 26.20 7.77
CA ASN A 362 -14.92 26.13 9.24
C ASN A 362 -14.13 24.94 9.79
N TYR A 363 -13.43 24.21 8.92
CA TYR A 363 -12.52 23.13 9.31
C TYR A 363 -11.10 23.43 8.86
N TYR A 364 -10.16 23.14 9.75
CA TYR A 364 -8.80 22.82 9.37
C TYR A 364 -8.76 21.40 8.82
N TYR A 365 -8.30 21.24 7.60
CA TYR A 365 -7.97 19.97 6.99
C TYR A 365 -6.45 19.79 7.04
N MET A 366 -6.00 18.59 7.35
CA MET A 366 -4.58 18.25 7.36
C MET A 366 -4.36 16.96 6.57
N LEU A 367 -3.58 17.06 5.50
CA LEU A 367 -2.95 15.91 4.87
C LEU A 367 -1.71 15.54 5.69
N TYR A 368 -1.45 14.26 5.88
CA TYR A 368 -0.31 13.78 6.65
C TYR A 368 0.11 12.37 6.22
N LEU A 369 1.37 12.02 6.42
CA LEU A 369 1.93 10.71 6.12
C LEU A 369 1.64 9.72 7.26
N GLU A 370 1.06 8.58 6.91
CA GLU A 370 0.75 7.48 7.81
C GLU A 370 1.63 6.26 7.47
N ASN A 371 2.15 5.57 8.50
CA ASN A 371 2.94 4.34 8.38
C ASN A 371 2.40 3.26 9.31
N ARG A 372 1.50 2.42 8.79
CA ARG A 372 0.79 1.41 9.59
C ARG A 372 1.52 0.07 9.61
N SER A 373 1.90 -0.37 10.80
CA SER A 373 2.38 -1.73 11.03
C SER A 373 1.31 -2.80 10.68
N PRO A 374 1.71 -4.00 10.22
CA PRO A 374 3.09 -4.48 10.10
C PRO A 374 3.75 -4.18 8.74
N ARG A 375 3.05 -3.54 7.80
CA ARG A 375 3.57 -3.30 6.45
C ARG A 375 4.39 -2.01 6.46
N HIS A 376 5.67 -2.08 6.09
CA HIS A 376 6.49 -0.89 5.89
C HIS A 376 6.11 -0.22 4.56
N TYR A 377 5.12 0.68 4.63
CA TYR A 377 4.49 1.32 3.48
C TYR A 377 3.87 2.64 3.92
N PHE A 378 4.10 3.71 3.17
CA PHE A 378 3.80 5.07 3.57
C PHE A 378 2.75 5.68 2.64
N GLU A 379 1.63 6.08 3.22
CA GLU A 379 0.45 6.57 2.51
C GLU A 379 0.02 7.92 3.08
N THR A 380 -0.40 8.86 2.23
CA THR A 380 -0.94 10.15 2.69
C THR A 380 -2.41 9.98 3.08
N TYR A 381 -2.75 10.37 4.30
CA TYR A 381 -4.09 10.38 4.87
C TYR A 381 -4.59 11.82 5.03
N ILE A 382 -5.90 11.99 5.19
CA ILE A 382 -6.55 13.25 5.57
C ILE A 382 -7.28 13.14 6.91
N THR A 383 -7.15 14.19 7.71
CA THR A 383 -7.91 14.43 8.94
C THR A 383 -8.45 15.87 8.94
N ARG A 384 -9.48 16.15 9.76
CA ARG A 384 -10.03 17.50 9.92
C ARG A 384 -10.33 17.85 11.37
N SER A 385 -10.31 19.13 11.70
CA SER A 385 -10.59 19.66 13.03
C SER A 385 -11.20 21.06 12.94
N SER A 386 -12.13 21.40 13.81
CA SER A 386 -12.65 22.77 13.94
C SER A 386 -11.84 23.63 14.92
N ASP A 387 -10.98 23.03 15.74
CA ASP A 387 -10.33 23.71 16.88
C ASP A 387 -8.82 23.44 17.01
N LEU A 388 -8.24 22.61 16.12
CA LEU A 388 -6.87 22.07 16.13
C LEU A 388 -6.58 21.06 17.25
N ILE A 389 -7.55 20.78 18.12
CA ILE A 389 -7.39 19.97 19.33
C ILE A 389 -8.06 18.60 19.12
N HIS A 390 -9.29 18.59 18.61
CA HIS A 390 -10.07 17.38 18.35
C HIS A 390 -10.11 17.12 16.85
N TRP A 391 -9.74 15.90 16.46
CA TRP A 391 -9.55 15.54 15.06
C TRP A 391 -10.48 14.39 14.64
N GLU A 392 -10.94 14.44 13.39
CA GLU A 392 -11.75 13.42 12.74
C GLU A 392 -11.07 12.90 11.48
N THR A 393 -10.80 11.60 11.43
CA THR A 393 -10.24 10.93 10.25
C THR A 393 -11.31 10.63 9.21
N SER A 394 -10.95 10.67 7.93
CA SER A 394 -11.82 10.21 6.86
C SER A 394 -11.91 8.68 6.81
N ALA A 395 -13.13 8.15 6.71
CA ALA A 395 -13.37 6.73 6.44
C ALA A 395 -12.94 6.28 5.02
N ALA A 396 -12.63 7.23 4.14
CA ALA A 396 -12.21 6.99 2.76
C ALA A 396 -10.69 7.03 2.56
N ASN A 397 -9.91 7.28 3.62
CA ASN A 397 -8.44 7.20 3.57
C ASN A 397 -7.94 5.86 3.00
N PRO A 398 -6.77 5.83 2.33
CA PRO A 398 -5.82 6.93 2.10
C PRO A 398 -6.19 7.86 0.93
N VAL A 399 -5.65 9.08 0.94
CA VAL A 399 -5.71 10.07 -0.17
C VAL A 399 -4.71 9.71 -1.27
N LEU A 400 -3.45 9.45 -0.89
CA LEU A 400 -2.40 8.99 -1.79
C LEU A 400 -1.79 7.70 -1.25
N ARG A 401 -1.47 6.79 -2.16
CA ARG A 401 -0.69 5.58 -1.90
C ARG A 401 0.29 5.39 -3.06
N PRO A 402 1.44 4.74 -2.89
CA PRO A 402 2.30 4.44 -4.01
C PRO A 402 1.57 3.57 -5.05
N GLU A 403 1.65 3.95 -6.33
CA GLU A 403 1.07 3.25 -7.47
C GLU A 403 2.14 3.03 -8.55
N GLY A 404 2.18 1.81 -9.09
CA GLY A 404 3.24 1.44 -10.04
C GLY A 404 4.57 1.09 -9.37
N THR A 405 5.55 0.73 -10.19
CA THR A 405 6.89 0.32 -9.70
C THR A 405 7.84 1.49 -9.52
N ASP A 406 7.54 2.63 -10.13
CA ASP A 406 8.34 3.86 -10.13
C ASP A 406 8.05 4.79 -8.94
N GLU A 407 7.13 4.41 -8.05
CA GLU A 407 6.82 5.16 -6.83
C GLU A 407 7.33 4.49 -5.54
N GLY A 408 7.83 3.26 -5.63
CA GLY A 408 8.37 2.52 -4.50
C GLY A 408 7.32 2.22 -3.43
N ILE A 409 7.58 2.67 -2.20
CA ILE A 409 6.75 2.41 -1.02
C ILE A 409 6.27 3.68 -0.33
N ASN A 410 6.49 4.85 -0.96
CA ASN A 410 6.22 6.14 -0.36
C ASN A 410 5.32 7.05 -1.20
N ALA A 411 4.39 7.72 -0.54
CA ALA A 411 3.60 8.82 -1.08
C ALA A 411 3.46 9.86 0.05
N SER A 412 4.51 10.67 0.25
CA SER A 412 4.69 11.60 1.38
C SER A 412 4.75 13.07 0.95
N ASP A 413 5.04 13.94 1.91
CA ASP A 413 5.25 15.38 1.72
C ASP A 413 4.18 16.01 0.84
N PRO A 414 2.89 15.76 1.14
CA PRO A 414 1.81 16.29 0.33
C PRO A 414 1.79 17.80 0.45
N GLU A 415 1.62 18.50 -0.66
CA GLU A 415 1.34 19.93 -0.68
C GLU A 415 0.26 20.25 -1.72
N VAL A 416 -0.53 21.29 -1.46
CA VAL A 416 -1.70 21.62 -2.29
C VAL A 416 -1.74 23.09 -2.72
N VAL A 417 -2.12 23.30 -3.98
CA VAL A 417 -2.40 24.61 -4.55
C VAL A 417 -3.67 24.56 -5.40
N GLU A 418 -4.46 25.64 -5.36
CA GLU A 418 -5.58 25.84 -6.29
C GLU A 418 -5.15 26.71 -7.45
N ILE A 419 -5.43 26.27 -8.68
CA ILE A 419 -5.13 27.00 -9.91
C ILE A 419 -6.33 26.86 -10.83
N ASP A 420 -6.89 27.99 -11.28
CA ASP A 420 -8.01 28.04 -12.22
C ASP A 420 -9.19 27.13 -11.84
N GLY A 421 -9.49 27.07 -10.54
CA GLY A 421 -10.60 26.27 -9.98
C GLY A 421 -10.35 24.76 -9.92
N SER A 422 -9.10 24.32 -10.14
CA SER A 422 -8.65 22.93 -9.95
C SER A 422 -7.61 22.85 -8.82
N THR A 423 -7.65 21.78 -8.04
CA THR A 423 -6.67 21.53 -6.98
C THR A 423 -5.57 20.61 -7.49
N TYR A 424 -4.33 21.01 -7.29
CA TYR A 424 -3.15 20.23 -7.61
C TYR A 424 -2.48 19.78 -6.32
N LEU A 425 -2.24 18.48 -6.20
CA LEU A 425 -1.49 17.83 -5.14
C LEU A 425 -0.09 17.52 -5.64
N TYR A 426 0.93 18.01 -4.95
CA TYR A 426 2.33 17.64 -5.14
C TYR A 426 2.71 16.68 -4.02
N PHE A 427 3.49 15.66 -4.33
CA PHE A 427 3.89 14.65 -3.33
C PHE A 427 5.19 13.96 -3.72
N ALA A 428 5.91 13.51 -2.70
CA ALA A 428 7.12 12.73 -2.85
C ALA A 428 6.80 11.24 -3.00
N VAL A 429 7.49 10.57 -3.90
CA VAL A 429 7.51 9.12 -4.05
C VAL A 429 8.92 8.60 -3.85
N GLY A 430 9.10 7.34 -3.45
CA GLY A 430 10.42 6.86 -3.06
C GLY A 430 10.42 5.56 -2.25
N ASP A 431 11.60 5.21 -1.76
CA ASP A 431 11.82 4.04 -0.90
C ASP A 431 12.03 4.39 0.59
N GLN A 432 11.99 5.69 0.93
CA GLN A 432 12.27 6.23 2.28
C GLN A 432 13.70 5.94 2.79
N LEU A 433 14.62 5.61 1.87
CA LEU A 433 16.00 5.22 2.21
C LEU A 433 17.04 5.84 1.29
N THR A 434 16.90 5.67 -0.02
CA THR A 434 17.97 5.94 -1.00
C THR A 434 17.57 6.86 -2.13
N TRP A 435 16.28 6.97 -2.46
CA TRP A 435 15.83 7.83 -3.56
C TRP A 435 14.43 8.38 -3.30
N MET A 436 14.19 9.59 -3.81
CA MET A 436 12.90 10.26 -3.75
C MET A 436 12.72 11.13 -4.99
N ASN A 437 11.49 11.20 -5.49
CA ASN A 437 11.09 12.01 -6.64
C ASN A 437 9.78 12.74 -6.35
N ILE A 438 9.50 13.84 -7.05
CA ILE A 438 8.22 14.54 -6.96
C ILE A 438 7.30 14.14 -8.11
N LYS A 439 6.04 13.86 -7.76
CA LYS A 439 4.93 13.71 -8.69
C LYS A 439 3.80 14.69 -8.37
N ARG A 440 2.84 14.79 -9.29
CA ARG A 440 1.64 15.62 -9.14
C ARG A 440 0.39 14.82 -9.44
N ALA A 441 -0.72 15.18 -8.80
CA ALA A 441 -2.06 14.74 -9.15
C ALA A 441 -3.00 15.95 -9.20
N ALA A 442 -4.05 15.86 -10.01
CA ALA A 442 -5.04 16.90 -10.16
C ALA A 442 -6.44 16.42 -9.73
N TYR A 443 -7.17 17.30 -9.06
CA TYR A 443 -8.59 17.16 -8.74
C TYR A 443 -9.37 18.27 -9.46
N PRO A 444 -10.43 17.93 -10.23
CA PRO A 444 -11.18 18.90 -11.05
C PRO A 444 -12.21 19.66 -10.19
N GLY A 445 -11.74 20.46 -9.26
CA GLY A 445 -12.55 21.32 -8.39
C GLY A 445 -11.69 22.12 -7.41
N SER A 446 -12.32 23.02 -6.66
CA SER A 446 -11.64 23.84 -5.66
C SER A 446 -11.06 23.00 -4.52
N THR A 447 -10.12 23.58 -3.78
CA THR A 447 -9.45 22.94 -2.64
C THR A 447 -10.43 22.61 -1.52
N GLN A 448 -11.43 23.48 -1.31
CA GLN A 448 -12.56 23.18 -0.43
C GLN A 448 -13.31 21.93 -0.89
N SER A 449 -13.72 21.88 -2.16
CA SER A 449 -14.49 20.74 -2.68
C SER A 449 -13.67 19.44 -2.69
N PHE A 450 -12.36 19.53 -2.90
CA PHE A 450 -11.42 18.41 -2.76
C PHE A 450 -11.48 17.84 -1.33
N PHE A 451 -11.30 18.69 -0.32
CA PHE A 451 -11.32 18.25 1.07
C PHE A 451 -12.68 17.68 1.51
N GLU A 452 -13.77 18.36 1.18
CA GLU A 452 -15.13 17.89 1.50
C GLU A 452 -15.46 16.54 0.87
N SER A 453 -14.90 16.23 -0.31
CA SER A 453 -15.14 14.96 -1.01
C SER A 453 -14.68 13.72 -0.23
N TRP A 454 -13.77 13.90 0.73
CA TRP A 454 -13.29 12.86 1.65
C TRP A 454 -14.20 12.64 2.87
N TYR A 455 -15.17 13.52 3.09
CA TYR A 455 -16.09 13.48 4.24
C TYR A 455 -17.55 13.32 3.80
N THR A 456 -17.78 12.58 2.71
CA THR A 456 -19.13 12.15 2.29
C THR A 456 -19.81 11.26 3.35
N GLN A 457 -19.00 10.56 4.14
CA GLN A 457 -19.44 9.90 5.38
C GLN A 457 -18.97 10.75 6.56
N PRO A 458 -19.66 10.72 7.72
CA PRO A 458 -19.21 11.41 8.91
C PRO A 458 -17.76 11.06 9.26
N GLY A 459 -17.00 12.06 9.71
CA GLY A 459 -15.64 11.86 10.19
C GLY A 459 -15.62 10.91 11.40
N ILE A 460 -14.56 10.12 11.51
CA ILE A 460 -14.37 9.18 12.61
C ILE A 460 -13.48 9.86 13.66
N PRO A 461 -13.95 10.10 14.89
CA PRO A 461 -13.14 10.69 15.95
C PRO A 461 -11.82 9.96 16.15
N ASP A 462 -10.72 10.69 16.15
CA ASP A 462 -9.38 10.14 16.29
C ASP A 462 -8.99 9.99 17.77
N PRO A 463 -8.65 8.78 18.25
CA PRO A 463 -8.26 8.58 19.64
C PRO A 463 -6.79 8.94 19.92
N GLY A 464 -6.01 9.31 18.91
CA GLY A 464 -4.57 9.64 18.97
C GLY A 464 -4.30 11.14 19.08
N THR A 465 -5.01 11.81 19.99
CA THR A 465 -4.79 13.23 20.30
C THR A 465 -4.55 13.42 21.79
N ALA A 466 -3.80 14.46 22.18
CA ALA A 466 -3.57 14.77 23.59
C ALA A 466 -4.89 15.05 24.36
N ALA A 467 -5.90 15.62 23.68
CA ALA A 467 -7.23 15.82 24.25
C ALA A 467 -7.96 14.50 24.51
N ALA A 468 -7.92 13.55 23.58
CA ALA A 468 -8.51 12.23 23.77
C ALA A 468 -7.80 11.45 24.89
N ASP A 469 -6.49 11.60 25.04
CA ASP A 469 -5.74 10.95 26.11
C ASP A 469 -6.01 11.56 27.48
N SER A 470 -6.20 12.88 27.55
CA SER A 470 -6.60 13.57 28.77
C SER A 470 -7.99 13.15 29.24
N ALA A 471 -8.93 12.93 28.32
CA ALA A 471 -10.29 12.46 28.63
C ALA A 471 -10.35 11.00 29.16
N LYS A 472 -9.30 10.19 28.91
CA LYS A 472 -9.20 8.80 29.40
C LYS A 472 -8.58 8.68 30.78
N ARG A 473 -7.93 9.73 31.31
CA ARG A 473 -7.31 9.72 32.64
C ARG A 473 -8.37 10.10 33.69
N PRO A 474 -8.59 9.27 34.73
CA PRO A 474 -9.61 9.50 35.75
C PRO A 474 -9.34 10.73 36.64
#